data_AF-A0A1Q6UZ86-F1
#
_entry.id   AF-A0A1Q6UZ86-F1
#
_cell.length_a   1.000
_cell.length_b   1.000
_cell.length_c   1.000
_cell.angle_alpha   90.00
_cell.angle_beta   90.00
_cell.angle_gamma   90.00
#
_symmetry.space_group_name_H-M   'P 1'
#
loop_
_entity.id
_entity.type
_entity.pdbx_description
1 polymer ?
#
loop_
_entity_poly.entity_id
_entity_poly.type
_entity_poly.pdbx_seq_one_letter_code
_entity_poly.pdbx_strand_id
1 'polypeptide(L)'
;MKEIGEFLKSSRINNGVSIEEAAEDLNFSVTQLENIEDGNIRAFKDVFALRELVKEYGKYLGVETDSIVDEFNDFMFEHTSKISLDDILEARRLANQKDQEEKNKIVSPYTRIRTPKIRLDKIKIKPLLITIIIVLILFISLFTWFHNQNQKDVVSSELMGEKMEDVYEFAY
;
A
#
# COMPACT_ATOMS: atom_id res chain seq x y z
N MET A 1 -13.35 3.04 -22.11
CA MET A 1 -13.07 3.03 -23.57
C MET A 1 -13.74 4.15 -24.33
N LYS A 2 -15.06 4.39 -24.18
CA LYS A 2 -15.70 5.53 -24.86
C LYS A 2 -15.06 6.87 -24.48
N GLU A 3 -14.71 7.03 -23.21
CA GLU A 3 -13.99 8.20 -22.68
C GLU A 3 -12.60 8.36 -23.33
N ILE A 4 -11.79 7.29 -23.33
CA ILE A 4 -10.51 7.23 -24.06
C ILE A 4 -10.66 7.63 -25.54
N GLY A 5 -11.65 7.09 -26.24
CA GLY A 5 -11.91 7.38 -27.65
C GLY A 5 -12.26 8.86 -27.90
N GLU A 6 -13.17 9.41 -27.10
CA GLU A 6 -13.56 10.82 -27.15
C GLU A 6 -12.38 11.77 -26.83
N PHE A 7 -11.53 11.38 -25.88
CA PHE A 7 -10.32 12.12 -25.53
C PHE A 7 -9.30 12.16 -26.66
N LEU A 8 -9.02 11.02 -27.29
CA LEU A 8 -8.11 10.93 -28.43
C LEU A 8 -8.64 11.71 -29.64
N LYS A 9 -9.94 11.58 -29.92
CA LYS A 9 -10.63 12.35 -30.96
C LYS A 9 -10.49 13.86 -30.76
N SER A 10 -10.77 14.31 -29.53
CA SER A 10 -10.65 15.73 -29.17
C SER A 10 -9.21 16.23 -29.32
N SER A 11 -8.23 15.42 -28.88
CA SER A 11 -6.81 15.74 -29.01
C SER A 11 -6.37 15.85 -30.47
N ARG A 12 -6.82 14.94 -31.35
CA ARG A 12 -6.56 15.02 -32.80
C ARG A 12 -7.13 16.30 -33.41
N ILE A 13 -8.40 16.61 -33.11
CA ILE A 13 -9.06 17.82 -33.63
C ILE A 13 -8.36 19.08 -33.13
N ASN A 14 -7.95 19.11 -31.86
CA ASN A 14 -7.19 20.22 -31.27
C ASN A 14 -5.81 20.41 -31.93
N ASN A 15 -5.16 19.32 -32.33
CA ASN A 15 -3.90 19.36 -33.07
C ASN A 15 -4.10 19.73 -34.55
N GLY A 16 -5.34 19.83 -35.04
CA GLY A 16 -5.66 20.20 -36.41
C GLY A 16 -5.41 19.09 -37.43
N VAL A 17 -5.29 17.83 -36.98
CA VAL A 17 -4.94 16.68 -37.83
C VAL A 17 -6.20 15.98 -38.33
N SER A 18 -6.25 15.63 -39.62
CA SER A 18 -7.36 14.85 -40.18
C SER A 18 -7.27 13.38 -39.79
N ILE A 19 -8.36 12.63 -39.81
CA ILE A 19 -8.31 11.20 -39.44
C ILE A 19 -7.56 10.40 -40.50
N GLU A 20 -7.63 10.83 -41.75
CA GLU A 20 -6.92 10.27 -42.89
C GLU A 20 -5.41 10.47 -42.77
N GLU A 21 -4.97 11.67 -42.38
CA GLU A 21 -3.55 12.00 -42.17
C GLU A 21 -2.97 11.21 -40.99
N ALA A 22 -3.68 11.15 -39.87
CA ALA A 22 -3.26 10.34 -38.72
C ALA A 22 -3.18 8.84 -39.08
N ALA A 23 -4.12 8.33 -39.88
CA ALA A 23 -4.11 6.95 -40.35
C ALA A 23 -2.92 6.67 -41.27
N GLU A 24 -2.61 7.59 -42.18
CA GLU A 24 -1.47 7.48 -43.09
C GLU A 24 -0.14 7.49 -42.33
N ASP A 25 0.06 8.44 -41.41
CA ASP A 25 1.29 8.58 -40.63
C ASP A 25 1.56 7.36 -39.71
N LEU A 26 0.50 6.81 -39.12
CA LEU A 26 0.58 5.63 -38.25
C LEU A 26 0.55 4.31 -39.03
N ASN A 27 0.32 4.35 -40.34
CA ASN A 27 0.09 3.17 -41.17
C ASN A 27 -1.05 2.28 -40.65
N PHE A 28 -2.13 2.91 -40.18
CA PHE A 28 -3.37 2.27 -39.75
C PHE A 28 -4.47 2.44 -40.81
N SER A 29 -5.51 1.60 -40.75
CA SER A 29 -6.73 1.86 -41.52
C SER A 29 -7.51 3.00 -40.88
N VAL A 30 -8.09 3.88 -41.70
CA VAL A 30 -9.01 4.95 -41.25
C VAL A 30 -10.11 4.36 -40.36
N THR A 31 -10.68 3.21 -40.77
CA THR A 31 -11.71 2.51 -39.99
C THR A 31 -11.23 2.04 -38.62
N GLN A 32 -9.94 1.74 -38.45
CA GLN A 32 -9.40 1.38 -37.13
C GLN A 32 -9.37 2.60 -36.22
N LEU A 33 -8.91 3.75 -36.70
CA LEU A 33 -8.93 4.99 -35.92
C LEU A 33 -10.35 5.45 -35.60
N GLU A 34 -11.28 5.36 -36.55
CA GLU A 34 -12.70 5.67 -36.31
C GLU A 34 -13.29 4.79 -35.20
N ASN A 35 -13.05 3.47 -35.25
CA ASN A 35 -13.53 2.57 -34.21
C ASN A 35 -12.86 2.82 -32.85
N ILE A 36 -11.62 3.31 -32.81
CA ILE A 36 -10.95 3.73 -31.57
C ILE A 36 -11.62 5.00 -31.02
N GLU A 37 -11.82 6.02 -31.86
CA GLU A 37 -12.47 7.28 -31.49
C GLU A 37 -13.92 7.10 -31.03
N ASP A 38 -14.65 6.16 -31.63
CA ASP A 38 -16.01 5.81 -31.24
C ASP A 38 -16.07 4.84 -30.04
N GLY A 39 -14.92 4.34 -29.59
CA GLY A 39 -14.81 3.38 -28.48
C GLY A 39 -15.40 1.99 -28.79
N ASN A 40 -15.47 1.60 -30.07
CA ASN A 40 -16.06 0.35 -30.53
C ASN A 40 -15.07 -0.83 -30.44
N ILE A 41 -14.96 -1.41 -29.24
CA ILE A 41 -14.05 -2.55 -28.98
C ILE A 41 -14.41 -3.79 -29.80
N ARG A 42 -15.69 -3.96 -30.15
CA ARG A 42 -16.18 -5.14 -30.88
C ARG A 42 -15.64 -5.23 -32.30
N ALA A 43 -15.15 -4.12 -32.85
CA ALA A 43 -14.47 -4.08 -34.14
C ALA A 43 -13.08 -4.73 -34.10
N PHE A 44 -12.49 -4.90 -32.91
CA PHE A 44 -11.16 -5.46 -32.72
C PHE A 44 -11.24 -6.89 -32.23
N LYS A 45 -10.52 -7.79 -32.90
CA LYS A 45 -10.45 -9.21 -32.54
C LYS A 45 -9.59 -9.45 -31.30
N ASP A 46 -8.54 -8.66 -31.13
CA ASP A 46 -7.57 -8.79 -30.06
C ASP A 46 -7.46 -7.49 -29.26
N VAL A 47 -7.64 -7.63 -27.94
CA VAL A 47 -7.56 -6.53 -26.96
C VAL A 47 -6.13 -6.03 -26.82
N PHE A 48 -5.13 -6.92 -26.90
CA PHE A 48 -3.72 -6.50 -26.79
C PHE A 48 -3.31 -5.65 -27.99
N ALA A 49 -3.76 -6.03 -29.19
CA ALA A 49 -3.59 -5.22 -30.38
C ALA A 49 -4.28 -3.87 -30.25
N LEU A 50 -5.54 -3.85 -29.76
CA LEU A 50 -6.25 -2.59 -29.50
C LEU A 50 -5.49 -1.68 -28.51
N ARG A 51 -4.95 -2.24 -27.42
CA ARG A 51 -4.14 -1.49 -26.46
C ARG A 51 -2.92 -0.84 -27.12
N GLU A 52 -2.22 -1.58 -27.97
CA GLU A 52 -1.03 -1.05 -28.65
C GLU A 52 -1.41 0.04 -29.65
N LEU A 53 -2.48 -0.13 -30.42
CA LEU A 53 -3.00 0.89 -31.34
C LEU A 53 -3.38 2.19 -30.61
N VAL A 54 -4.07 2.07 -29.48
CA VAL A 54 -4.45 3.21 -28.62
C VAL A 54 -3.21 3.92 -28.09
N LYS A 55 -2.18 3.17 -27.68
CA LYS A 55 -0.91 3.70 -27.19
C LYS A 55 -0.11 4.41 -28.28
N GLU A 56 0.00 3.81 -29.46
CA GLU A 56 0.68 4.41 -30.62
C GLU A 56 -0.04 5.68 -31.09
N TYR A 57 -1.37 5.66 -31.11
CA TYR A 57 -2.17 6.83 -31.46
C TYR A 57 -2.01 7.96 -30.43
N GLY A 58 -2.02 7.64 -29.12
CA GLY A 58 -1.74 8.61 -28.08
C GLY A 58 -0.33 9.21 -28.19
N LYS A 59 0.68 8.39 -28.49
CA LYS A 59 2.04 8.85 -28.72
C LYS A 59 2.13 9.83 -29.90
N TYR A 60 1.44 9.54 -31.00
CA TYR A 60 1.38 10.42 -32.17
C TYR A 60 0.75 11.78 -31.84
N LEU A 61 -0.32 11.79 -31.04
CA LEU A 61 -1.01 13.01 -30.61
C LEU A 61 -0.26 13.79 -29.51
N GLY A 62 0.84 13.26 -28.98
CA GLY A 62 1.62 13.89 -27.92
C GLY A 62 0.93 13.88 -26.55
N VAL A 63 0.00 12.95 -26.32
CA VAL A 63 -0.70 12.78 -25.04
C VAL A 63 0.05 11.81 -24.11
N GLU A 64 -0.19 11.91 -22.81
CA GLU A 64 0.44 11.06 -21.80
C GLU A 64 0.00 9.60 -21.94
N THR A 65 0.87 8.76 -22.50
CA THR A 65 0.54 7.38 -22.85
C THR A 65 0.31 6.49 -21.64
N ASP A 66 1.00 6.76 -20.52
CA ASP A 66 0.91 5.93 -19.32
C ASP A 66 -0.49 6.04 -18.70
N SER A 67 -1.03 7.26 -18.60
CA SER A 67 -2.39 7.50 -18.13
C SER A 67 -3.45 6.81 -19.03
N ILE A 68 -3.26 6.84 -20.35
CA ILE A 68 -4.19 6.21 -21.30
C ILE A 68 -4.17 4.69 -21.17
N VAL A 69 -2.98 4.11 -21.00
CA VAL A 69 -2.80 2.67 -20.82
C VAL A 69 -3.41 2.23 -19.49
N ASP A 70 -3.24 3.01 -18.42
CA ASP A 70 -3.86 2.73 -17.12
C ASP A 70 -5.38 2.77 -17.20
N GLU A 71 -5.97 3.81 -17.80
CA GLU A 71 -7.42 3.91 -18.01
C GLU A 71 -7.96 2.77 -18.90
N PHE A 72 -7.18 2.36 -19.90
CA PHE A 72 -7.51 1.20 -20.74
C PHE A 72 -7.49 -0.09 -19.92
N ASN A 73 -6.50 -0.29 -19.06
CA ASN A 73 -6.41 -1.45 -18.20
C ASN A 73 -7.56 -1.50 -17.20
N ASP A 74 -7.93 -0.36 -16.60
CA ASP A 74 -9.07 -0.25 -15.70
C ASP A 74 -10.38 -0.58 -16.43
N PHE A 75 -10.58 -0.04 -17.63
CA PHE A 75 -11.73 -0.38 -18.47
C PHE A 75 -11.80 -1.88 -18.78
N MET A 76 -10.67 -2.48 -19.18
CA MET A 76 -10.62 -3.91 -19.47
C MET A 76 -10.88 -4.73 -18.22
N PHE A 77 -10.33 -4.33 -17.09
CA PHE A 77 -10.60 -4.93 -15.80
C PHE A 77 -12.10 -4.89 -15.51
N GLU A 78 -12.76 -3.73 -15.51
CA GLU A 78 -14.21 -3.65 -15.27
C GLU A 78 -15.03 -4.57 -16.19
N HIS A 79 -14.63 -4.69 -17.46
CA HIS A 79 -15.36 -5.48 -18.44
C HIS A 79 -15.11 -7.00 -18.33
N THR A 80 -13.89 -7.43 -17.99
CA THR A 80 -13.53 -8.85 -17.89
C THR A 80 -13.54 -9.41 -16.47
N SER A 81 -13.43 -8.55 -15.46
CA SER A 81 -13.26 -8.91 -14.05
C SER A 81 -14.52 -8.73 -13.21
N LYS A 82 -15.72 -8.74 -13.83
CA LYS A 82 -16.89 -9.22 -13.10
C LYS A 82 -16.65 -10.68 -12.74
N ILE A 83 -15.92 -10.91 -11.65
CA ILE A 83 -15.73 -12.22 -11.05
C ILE A 83 -17.15 -12.73 -10.81
N SER A 84 -17.53 -13.78 -11.53
CA SER A 84 -18.87 -14.32 -11.35
C SER A 84 -18.96 -14.83 -9.91
N LEU A 85 -20.14 -14.73 -9.30
CA LEU A 85 -20.34 -15.29 -7.97
C LEU A 85 -19.97 -16.78 -7.95
N ASP A 86 -20.15 -17.45 -9.07
CA ASP A 86 -19.78 -18.85 -9.29
C ASP A 86 -18.26 -19.07 -9.24
N ASP A 87 -17.46 -18.22 -9.88
CA ASP A 87 -15.98 -18.29 -9.81
C ASP A 87 -15.47 -18.09 -8.37
N ILE A 88 -16.09 -17.17 -7.61
CA ILE A 88 -15.77 -16.95 -6.19
C ILE A 88 -16.09 -18.21 -5.38
N LEU A 89 -17.27 -18.81 -5.64
CA LEU A 89 -17.71 -20.02 -4.96
C LEU A 89 -16.84 -21.22 -5.31
N GLU A 90 -16.42 -21.35 -6.56
CA GLU A 90 -15.54 -22.42 -7.03
C GLU A 90 -14.13 -22.29 -6.45
N ALA A 91 -13.53 -21.09 -6.49
CA ALA A 91 -12.24 -20.83 -5.85
C ALA A 91 -12.28 -21.13 -4.35
N ARG A 92 -13.37 -20.77 -3.66
CA ARG A 92 -13.60 -21.09 -2.24
C ARG A 92 -13.76 -22.60 -2.01
N ARG A 93 -14.50 -23.31 -2.87
CA ARG A 93 -14.64 -24.77 -2.80
C ARG A 93 -13.30 -25.47 -2.99
N LEU A 94 -12.53 -25.09 -4.00
CA LEU A 94 -11.20 -25.64 -4.29
C LEU A 94 -10.22 -25.40 -3.14
N ALA A 95 -10.21 -24.19 -2.54
CA ALA A 95 -9.40 -23.90 -1.37
C ALA A 95 -9.78 -24.79 -0.17
N ASN A 96 -11.08 -24.91 0.11
CA ASN A 96 -11.59 -25.79 1.17
C ASN A 96 -11.29 -27.27 0.91
N GLN A 97 -11.36 -27.73 -0.34
CA GLN A 97 -11.03 -29.10 -0.75
C GLN A 97 -9.54 -29.38 -0.56
N LYS A 98 -8.65 -28.47 -1.00
CA LYS A 98 -7.20 -28.59 -0.76
C LYS A 98 -6.86 -28.65 0.73
N ASP A 99 -7.50 -27.82 1.55
CA ASP A 99 -7.35 -27.85 3.00
C ASP A 99 -7.84 -29.17 3.63
N GLN A 100 -8.89 -29.78 3.07
CA GLN A 100 -9.38 -31.09 3.49
C GLN A 100 -8.48 -32.23 3.02
N GLU A 101 -7.97 -32.18 1.79
CA GLU A 101 -7.03 -33.13 1.23
C GLU A 101 -5.69 -33.11 1.98
N GLU A 102 -5.16 -31.93 2.33
CA GLU A 102 -3.97 -31.81 3.18
C GLU A 102 -4.18 -32.42 4.57
N LYS A 103 -5.38 -32.27 5.15
CA LYS A 103 -5.72 -32.87 6.46
C LYS A 103 -5.90 -34.38 6.38
N ASN A 104 -6.43 -34.89 5.28
CA ASN A 104 -6.74 -36.30 5.07
C ASN A 104 -5.60 -37.11 4.42
N LYS A 105 -4.52 -36.45 3.98
CA LYS A 105 -3.36 -37.13 3.39
C LYS A 105 -2.68 -38.05 4.41
N ILE A 106 -2.84 -39.36 4.20
CA ILE A 106 -2.14 -40.39 4.96
C ILE A 106 -0.67 -40.35 4.56
N VAL A 107 0.17 -39.71 5.38
CA VAL A 107 1.62 -39.68 5.21
C VAL A 107 2.26 -40.82 5.98
N SER A 108 3.21 -41.51 5.34
CA SER A 108 4.01 -42.52 6.03
C SER A 108 4.78 -41.86 7.20
N PRO A 109 5.03 -42.58 8.31
CA PRO A 109 5.75 -42.03 9.46
C PRO A 109 7.07 -41.35 9.12
N TYR A 110 7.72 -41.79 8.03
CA TYR A 110 9.04 -41.34 7.59
C TYR A 110 9.03 -40.17 6.59
N THR A 111 7.88 -39.83 5.99
CA THR A 111 7.74 -38.68 5.06
C THR A 111 6.99 -37.50 5.68
N ARG A 112 6.67 -37.59 6.98
CA ARG A 112 6.03 -36.52 7.74
C ARG A 112 7.03 -35.41 8.04
N ILE A 113 7.22 -34.50 7.10
CA ILE A 113 7.95 -33.25 7.35
C ILE A 113 7.08 -32.40 8.28
N ARG A 114 7.37 -32.43 9.58
CA ARG A 114 6.75 -31.53 10.55
C ARG A 114 7.35 -30.14 10.34
N THR A 115 6.73 -29.32 9.51
CA THR A 115 7.01 -27.89 9.57
C THR A 115 6.43 -27.37 10.90
N PRO A 116 7.20 -26.68 11.73
CA PRO A 116 6.64 -26.04 12.90
C PRO A 116 5.81 -24.85 12.40
N LYS A 117 4.54 -25.08 12.06
CA LYS A 117 3.56 -23.99 11.97
C LYS A 117 3.48 -23.42 13.39
N ILE A 118 4.09 -22.25 13.61
CA ILE A 118 3.90 -21.49 14.85
C ILE A 118 2.43 -21.12 14.88
N ARG A 119 1.67 -21.88 15.66
CA ARG A 119 0.24 -21.71 15.88
C ARG A 119 0.04 -20.50 16.80
N LEU A 120 0.26 -19.30 16.26
CA LEU A 120 0.03 -18.02 16.95
C LEU A 120 -1.41 -17.92 17.47
N ASP A 121 -2.35 -18.63 16.84
CA ASP A 121 -3.76 -18.78 17.25
C ASP A 121 -3.96 -19.47 18.60
N LYS A 122 -3.01 -20.31 19.04
CA LYS A 122 -3.10 -21.04 20.32
C LYS A 122 -2.47 -20.28 21.49
N ILE A 123 -1.70 -19.24 21.21
CA ILE A 123 -1.07 -18.43 22.25
C ILE A 123 -2.15 -17.51 22.82
N LYS A 124 -2.41 -17.62 24.12
CA LYS A 124 -3.31 -16.69 24.81
C LYS A 124 -2.60 -15.34 24.95
N ILE A 125 -2.70 -14.48 23.94
CA ILE A 125 -2.01 -13.18 23.90
C ILE A 125 -2.50 -12.24 25.02
N LYS A 126 -3.78 -12.35 25.41
CA LYS A 126 -4.40 -11.49 26.45
C LYS A 126 -3.68 -11.53 27.82
N PRO A 127 -3.42 -12.69 28.46
CA PRO A 127 -2.69 -12.72 29.73
C PRO A 127 -1.25 -12.25 29.61
N LEU A 128 -0.55 -12.52 28.49
CA LEU A 128 0.82 -12.06 28.26
C LEU A 128 0.94 -10.53 28.23
N LEU A 129 -0.05 -9.86 27.63
CA LEU A 129 -0.07 -8.40 27.55
C LEU A 129 -0.27 -7.77 28.93
N ILE A 130 -1.13 -8.38 29.76
CA ILE A 130 -1.37 -7.94 31.15
C ILE A 130 -0.10 -8.09 32.00
N THR A 131 0.64 -9.20 31.88
CA THR A 131 1.88 -9.38 32.66
C THR A 131 2.96 -8.36 32.28
N ILE A 132 3.09 -8.02 30.99
CA ILE A 132 4.02 -6.99 30.52
C ILE A 132 3.69 -5.62 31.12
N ILE A 133 2.39 -5.25 31.16
CA ILE A 133 1.94 -3.98 31.76
C ILE A 133 2.29 -3.93 33.25
N ILE A 134 2.07 -5.02 34.00
CA ILE A 134 2.38 -5.08 35.43
C ILE A 134 3.88 -4.89 35.68
N VAL A 135 4.73 -5.56 34.89
CA VAL A 135 6.19 -5.43 35.02
C VAL A 135 6.66 -4.00 34.73
N LEU A 136 6.08 -3.34 33.71
CA LEU A 136 6.36 -1.93 33.40
C LEU A 136 6.00 -0.99 34.57
N ILE A 137 4.84 -1.19 35.18
CA ILE A 137 4.41 -0.38 36.34
C ILE A 137 5.37 -0.58 37.52
N LEU A 138 5.76 -1.82 37.81
CA LEU A 138 6.72 -2.11 38.87
C LEU A 138 8.08 -1.46 38.60
N PHE A 139 8.56 -1.50 37.35
CA PHE A 139 9.82 -0.85 36.97
C PHE A 139 9.77 0.67 37.18
N ILE A 140 8.66 1.33 36.78
CA ILE A 140 8.47 2.77 36.99
C ILE A 140 8.45 3.11 38.48
N SER A 141 7.75 2.32 39.32
CA SER A 141 7.73 2.55 40.77
C SER A 141 9.11 2.40 41.43
N LEU A 142 9.94 1.48 40.94
CA LEU A 142 11.30 1.29 41.44
C LEU A 142 12.20 2.47 41.04
N PHE A 143 12.03 2.94 39.80
CA PHE A 143 12.77 4.08 39.25
C PHE A 143 12.46 5.38 40.00
N THR A 144 11.18 5.66 40.29
CA THR A 144 10.79 6.85 41.06
C THR A 144 11.31 6.78 42.50
N TRP A 145 11.24 5.62 43.14
CA TRP A 145 11.80 5.43 44.49
C TRP A 145 13.32 5.67 44.52
N PHE A 146 14.06 5.14 43.54
CA PHE A 146 15.51 5.35 43.43
C PHE A 146 15.85 6.83 43.16
N HIS A 147 15.09 7.51 42.31
CA HIS A 147 15.32 8.94 42.04
C HIS A 147 15.02 9.83 43.25
N ASN A 148 13.99 9.49 44.03
CA ASN A 148 13.64 10.22 45.26
C ASN A 148 14.75 10.16 46.32
N GLN A 149 15.40 9.01 46.49
CA GLN A 149 16.56 8.87 47.41
C GLN A 149 17.75 9.75 47.02
N ASN A 150 17.86 10.14 45.75
CA ASN A 150 18.97 10.94 45.23
C ASN A 150 18.72 12.45 45.21
N GLN A 151 17.53 12.93 45.58
CA GLN A 151 17.33 14.35 45.80
C GLN A 151 17.89 14.73 47.18
N LYS A 152 19.11 15.29 47.17
CA LYS A 152 19.67 15.97 48.35
C LYS A 152 18.87 17.26 48.58
N ASP A 153 18.57 17.55 49.84
CA ASP A 153 17.88 18.78 50.25
C ASP A 153 18.57 20.00 49.63
N VAL A 154 17.80 20.80 48.88
CA VAL A 154 18.28 22.10 48.37
C VAL A 154 18.44 22.99 49.60
N VAL A 155 19.69 23.22 50.03
CA VAL A 155 20.00 24.15 51.11
C VAL A 155 19.48 25.52 50.71
N SER A 156 18.41 25.99 51.37
CA SER A 156 17.91 27.33 51.21
C SER A 156 18.98 28.32 51.67
N SER A 157 19.12 29.44 50.95
CA SER A 157 20.09 30.51 51.21
C SER A 157 19.89 31.23 52.55
N GLU A 158 19.06 30.72 53.44
CA GLU A 158 18.75 31.29 54.75
C GLU A 158 19.83 31.02 55.81
N LEU A 159 20.84 30.19 55.50
CA LEU A 159 21.98 29.86 56.37
C LEU A 159 23.28 30.62 56.05
N MET A 160 23.26 31.63 55.17
CA MET A 160 24.39 32.56 55.07
C MET A 160 24.34 33.55 56.25
N GLY A 161 25.19 33.30 57.25
CA GLY A 161 25.34 34.14 58.42
C GLY A 161 25.75 35.58 58.07
N GLU A 162 25.25 36.51 58.89
CA GLU A 162 25.51 37.95 58.84
C GLU A 162 27.01 38.25 58.76
N LYS A 163 27.40 39.10 57.79
CA LYS A 163 28.78 39.50 57.55
C LYS A 163 29.22 40.42 58.69
N MET A 164 29.91 39.88 59.70
CA MET A 164 30.50 40.67 60.78
C MET A 164 31.58 41.62 60.24
N GLU A 165 31.47 42.86 60.70
CA GLU A 165 32.25 44.04 60.35
C GLU A 165 33.64 43.98 61.03
N ASP A 166 34.71 44.18 60.25
CA ASP A 166 36.09 44.14 60.73
C ASP A 166 36.38 45.32 61.69
N VAL A 167 36.47 45.06 62.99
CA VAL A 167 36.91 46.04 63.99
C VAL A 167 38.41 45.91 64.22
N TYR A 168 39.16 46.93 63.81
CA TYR A 168 40.61 47.09 64.01
C TYR A 168 40.93 47.41 65.48
N GLU A 169 41.80 46.64 66.12
CA GLU A 169 42.48 47.08 67.35
C GLU A 169 43.88 47.63 67.00
N PHE A 170 44.06 48.92 67.28
CA PHE A 170 45.34 49.63 67.20
C PHE A 170 46.05 49.48 68.57
N ALA A 171 47.30 48.98 68.55
CA ALA A 171 48.17 48.98 69.71
C ALA A 171 48.65 50.40 70.05
N TYR A 172 48.87 50.67 71.35
CA TYR A 172 49.87 51.62 71.83
C TYR A 172 50.92 50.85 72.64
#